data_AF-A0A973BDX8-F1
#
_entry.id   AF-A0A973BDX8-F1
#
_cell.length_a   1.000
_cell.length_b   1.000
_cell.length_c   1.000
_cell.angle_alpha   90.00
_cell.angle_beta   90.00
_cell.angle_gamma   90.00
#
_symmetry.space_group_name_H-M   'P 1'
#
loop_
_entity.id
_entity.type
_entity.pdbx_description
1 polymer ?
#
loop_
_entity_poly.entity_id
_entity_poly.type
_entity_poly.pdbx_seq_one_letter_code
_entity_poly.pdbx_strand_id
1 'polypeptide(L)'
;MIDIKTVSNKYELDFHGKKIVFKFCELLAFRNAIQAIAIDAHFSSNHSGIEIITVCNLTEILILETRDVIVLKEIICDIFTPKELKLYI
;
A
#
# COMPACT_ATOMS: atom_id res chain seq x y z
N MET A 1 1.82 -10.67 -7.70
CA MET A 1 2.67 -10.51 -6.49
C MET A 1 2.84 -9.02 -6.28
N ILE A 2 2.52 -8.51 -5.09
CA ILE A 2 2.63 -7.09 -4.78
C ILE A 2 4.02 -6.82 -4.23
N ASP A 3 4.72 -5.81 -4.77
CA ASP A 3 6.06 -5.43 -4.32
C ASP A 3 6.30 -3.93 -4.56
N ILE A 4 7.17 -3.30 -3.77
CA ILE A 4 7.60 -1.92 -3.98
C ILE A 4 9.11 -1.83 -3.97
N LYS A 5 9.68 -1.26 -5.03
CA LYS A 5 11.13 -1.04 -5.17
C LYS A 5 11.46 0.44 -5.25
N THR A 6 12.55 0.84 -4.61
CA THR A 6 13.12 2.18 -4.76
C THR A 6 14.09 2.19 -5.93
N VAL A 7 13.82 3.03 -6.92
CA VAL A 7 14.68 3.23 -8.10
C VAL A 7 15.06 4.70 -8.17
N SER A 8 16.30 5.01 -7.78
CA SER A 8 16.79 6.38 -7.63
C SER A 8 15.94 7.19 -6.64
N ASN A 9 15.20 8.20 -7.10
CA ASN A 9 14.30 9.05 -6.30
C ASN A 9 12.81 8.72 -6.49
N LYS A 10 12.50 7.56 -7.07
CA LYS A 10 11.14 7.08 -7.35
C LYS A 10 10.88 5.75 -6.64
N TYR A 11 9.60 5.48 -6.43
CA TYR A 11 9.13 4.23 -5.85
C TYR A 11 8.19 3.55 -6.84
N GLU A 12 8.54 2.33 -7.25
CA GLU A 12 7.78 1.56 -8.22
C GLU A 12 7.02 0.46 -7.49
N LEU A 13 5.70 0.56 -7.48
CA LEU A 13 4.79 -0.49 -7.04
C LEU A 13 4.47 -1.40 -8.23
N ASP A 14 4.75 -2.68 -8.08
CA ASP A 14 4.16 -3.73 -8.91
C ASP A 14 2.91 -4.24 -8.20
N PHE A 15 1.73 -3.90 -8.73
CA PHE A 15 0.45 -4.37 -8.23
C PHE A 15 -0.13 -5.39 -9.22
N HIS A 16 0.06 -6.67 -8.92
CA HIS A 16 -0.43 -7.79 -9.76
C HIS A 16 -0.03 -7.69 -11.24
N GLY A 17 1.21 -7.24 -11.51
CA GLY A 17 1.75 -7.07 -12.87
C GLY A 17 1.54 -5.66 -13.44
N LYS A 18 0.76 -4.80 -12.77
CA LYS A 18 0.60 -3.39 -13.13
C LYS A 18 1.62 -2.55 -12.38
N LYS A 19 2.45 -1.80 -13.11
CA LYS A 19 3.46 -0.91 -12.53
C LYS A 19 2.89 0.48 -12.30
N ILE A 20 3.04 0.99 -11.08
CA ILE A 20 2.67 2.35 -10.68
C ILE A 20 3.90 3.02 -10.08
N VAL A 21 4.18 4.25 -10.49
CA VAL A 21 5.37 4.98 -10.07
C VAL A 21 4.95 6.16 -9.19
N PHE A 22 5.51 6.22 -7.99
CA PHE A 22 5.28 7.28 -7.02
C PHE A 22 6.51 8.19 -6.87
N LYS A 23 6.27 9.49 -6.81
CA LYS A 23 7.14 10.44 -6.10
C LYS A 23 6.96 10.24 -4.59
N PHE A 24 7.90 10.74 -3.79
CA PHE A 24 7.85 10.57 -2.33
C PHE A 24 6.54 11.07 -1.70
N CYS A 25 6.03 12.25 -2.09
CA CYS A 25 4.76 12.76 -1.56
C CYS A 25 3.56 11.90 -1.96
N GLU A 26 3.58 11.31 -3.16
CA GLU A 26 2.53 10.40 -3.62
C GLU A 26 2.58 9.08 -2.85
N LEU A 27 3.78 8.57 -2.57
CA LEU A 27 3.98 7.41 -1.69
C LEU A 27 3.49 7.71 -0.26
N LEU A 28 3.72 8.90 0.27
CA LEU A 28 3.25 9.30 1.59
C LEU A 28 1.72 9.38 1.65
N ALA A 29 1.09 9.94 0.61
CA ALA A 29 -0.37 9.94 0.48
C ALA A 29 -0.92 8.51 0.37
N PHE A 30 -0.26 7.65 -0.41
CA PHE A 30 -0.60 6.23 -0.54
C PHE A 30 -0.50 5.49 0.80
N ARG A 31 0.59 5.70 1.56
CA ARG A 31 0.74 5.17 2.93
C ARG A 31 -0.46 5.54 3.80
N ASN A 32 -0.84 6.82 3.82
CA ASN A 32 -1.93 7.29 4.67
C ASN A 32 -3.26 6.66 4.27
N ALA A 33 -3.53 6.53 2.96
CA ALA A 33 -4.73 5.88 2.45
C ALA A 33 -4.79 4.40 2.87
N ILE A 34 -3.70 3.63 2.68
CA ILE A 34 -3.64 2.22 3.07
C ILE A 34 -3.74 2.04 4.59
N GLN A 35 -3.09 2.90 5.37
CA GLN A 35 -3.14 2.82 6.84
C GLN A 35 -4.53 3.15 7.39
N ALA A 36 -5.29 4.04 6.74
CA ALA A 36 -6.66 4.40 7.14
C ALA A 36 -7.68 3.27 6.95
N ILE A 37 -7.39 2.27 6.10
CA ILE A 37 -8.28 1.11 5.91
C ILE A 37 -8.37 0.32 7.22
N ALA A 38 -9.58 0.21 7.76
CA ALA A 38 -9.88 -0.56 8.97
C ALA A 38 -10.07 -2.04 8.61
N ILE A 39 -8.97 -2.80 8.64
CA ILE A 39 -8.98 -4.22 8.20
C ILE A 39 -9.97 -5.08 8.99
N ASP A 40 -10.19 -4.78 10.27
CA ASP A 40 -11.14 -5.50 11.12
C ASP A 40 -12.57 -5.44 10.56
N ALA A 41 -12.93 -4.34 9.88
CA ALA A 41 -14.23 -4.19 9.26
C ALA A 41 -14.47 -5.21 8.14
N HIS A 42 -13.40 -5.68 7.46
CA HIS A 42 -13.50 -6.68 6.39
C HIS A 42 -14.00 -8.04 6.88
N PHE A 43 -13.88 -8.33 8.17
CA PHE A 43 -14.33 -9.59 8.77
C PHE A 43 -15.74 -9.48 9.37
N SER A 44 -16.40 -8.32 9.21
CA SER A 44 -17.82 -8.17 9.57
C SER A 44 -18.73 -8.68 8.45
N SER A 45 -19.92 -9.17 8.80
CA SER A 45 -20.90 -9.71 7.84
C SER A 45 -21.39 -8.70 6.80
N ASN A 46 -21.15 -7.40 7.03
CA ASN A 46 -21.70 -6.31 6.24
C ASN A 46 -20.66 -5.63 5.34
N HIS A 47 -19.44 -6.16 5.30
CA HIS A 47 -18.36 -5.66 4.45
C HIS A 47 -18.02 -6.68 3.37
N SER A 48 -17.80 -6.23 2.13
CA SER A 48 -17.44 -7.11 1.00
C SER A 48 -15.99 -7.59 1.04
N GLY A 49 -15.16 -7.00 1.90
CA GLY A 49 -13.72 -7.24 1.94
C GLY A 49 -12.95 -6.59 0.78
N ILE A 50 -13.60 -5.67 0.06
CA ILE A 50 -13.05 -4.95 -1.08
C ILE A 50 -12.93 -3.47 -0.72
N GLU A 51 -11.77 -2.89 -1.03
CA GLU A 51 -11.47 -1.47 -0.87
C GLU A 51 -11.12 -0.87 -2.23
N ILE A 52 -11.59 0.35 -2.50
CA ILE A 52 -11.28 1.06 -3.75
C ILE A 52 -10.53 2.33 -3.37
N ILE A 53 -9.30 2.44 -3.83
CA ILE A 53 -8.47 3.63 -3.59
C ILE A 53 -8.01 4.25 -4.90
N THR A 54 -7.93 5.57 -4.91
CA THR A 54 -7.34 6.34 -6.00
C THR A 54 -5.94 6.78 -5.62
N VAL A 55 -5.00 6.68 -6.55
CA VAL A 55 -3.59 7.04 -6.34
C VAL A 55 -3.06 7.94 -7.45
N CYS A 56 -1.88 8.54 -7.24
CA CYS A 56 -1.20 9.41 -8.21
C CYS A 56 -2.07 10.57 -8.73
N ASN A 57 -2.71 11.32 -7.83
CA ASN A 57 -3.65 12.42 -8.17
C ASN A 57 -4.82 11.96 -9.05
N LEU A 58 -5.48 10.86 -8.67
CA LEU A 58 -6.66 10.30 -9.33
C LEU A 58 -6.40 9.71 -10.73
N THR A 59 -5.14 9.49 -11.11
CA THR A 59 -4.80 8.89 -12.41
C THR A 59 -4.89 7.37 -12.40
N GLU A 60 -4.80 6.76 -11.23
CA GLU A 60 -4.80 5.30 -11.07
C GLU A 60 -5.83 4.88 -10.02
N ILE A 61 -6.56 3.80 -10.30
CA ILE A 61 -7.51 3.17 -9.37
C ILE A 61 -6.96 1.78 -9.02
N LEU A 62 -6.94 1.48 -7.72
CA LEU A 62 -6.64 0.16 -7.19
C LEU A 62 -7.88 -0.41 -6.52
N ILE A 63 -8.22 -1.65 -6.87
CA ILE A 63 -9.22 -2.45 -6.20
C ILE A 63 -8.45 -3.46 -5.36
N LEU A 64 -8.61 -3.37 -4.04
CA LEU A 64 -7.85 -4.15 -3.08
C LEU A 64 -8.78 -5.16 -2.42
N GLU A 65 -8.41 -6.42 -2.46
CA GLU A 65 -8.99 -7.42 -1.57
C GLU A 65 -8.34 -7.34 -0.18
N THR A 66 -8.97 -7.94 0.83
CA THR A 66 -8.42 -8.05 2.20
C THR A 66 -6.93 -8.45 2.20
N ARG A 67 -6.55 -9.42 1.35
CA ARG A 67 -5.15 -9.87 1.26
C ARG A 67 -4.22 -8.78 0.73
N ASP A 68 -4.66 -8.03 -0.28
CA ASP A 68 -3.87 -6.93 -0.85
C ASP A 68 -3.63 -5.84 0.19
N VAL A 69 -4.66 -5.50 0.99
CA VAL A 69 -4.55 -4.52 2.07
C VAL A 69 -3.53 -4.97 3.11
N ILE A 70 -3.56 -6.23 3.53
CA ILE A 70 -2.60 -6.78 4.51
C ILE A 70 -1.16 -6.65 3.98
N VAL A 71 -0.91 -7.15 2.77
CA VAL A 71 0.42 -7.11 2.14
C VAL A 71 0.91 -5.68 1.95
N LEU A 72 0.03 -4.77 1.51
CA LEU A 72 0.39 -3.36 1.34
C LEU A 72 0.69 -2.67 2.67
N LYS A 73 -0.05 -2.97 3.74
CA LYS A 73 0.24 -2.44 5.08
C LYS A 73 1.62 -2.90 5.56
N GLU A 74 1.99 -4.16 5.35
CA GLU A 74 3.32 -4.71 5.69
C GLU A 74 4.44 -4.02 4.90
N ILE A 75 4.33 -4.00 3.57
CA ILE A 75 5.32 -3.36 2.69
C ILE A 75 5.51 -1.88 3.03
N ILE A 76 4.41 -1.14 3.24
CA ILE A 76 4.47 0.27 3.61
C ILE A 76 5.10 0.43 5.00
N CYS A 77 4.80 -0.43 5.97
CA CYS A 77 5.45 -0.38 7.26
C CYS A 77 6.98 -0.53 7.11
N ASP A 78 7.41 -1.49 6.29
CA ASP A 78 8.83 -1.77 6.07
C ASP A 78 9.59 -0.65 5.37
N ILE A 79 8.96 0.06 4.44
CA ILE A 79 9.57 1.19 3.73
C ILE A 79 9.84 2.36 4.70
N PHE A 80 8.91 2.61 5.62
CA PHE A 80 8.99 3.75 6.54
C PHE A 80 9.60 3.39 7.90
N THR A 81 9.93 2.12 8.15
CA THR A 81 10.61 1.68 9.36
C THR A 81 12.12 1.93 9.24
N PRO A 82 12.72 2.72 10.17
CA PRO A 82 14.17 2.90 10.23
C PRO A 82 14.90 1.56 10.25
N LYS A 83 15.99 1.43 9.48
CA LYS A 83 16.76 0.19 9.38
C LYS A 83 17.27 -0.32 10.74
N GLU A 84 17.53 0.59 11.67
CA GLU A 84 18.02 0.29 13.03
C GLU A 84 16.98 -0.44 13.89
N LEU A 85 15.69 -0.27 13.59
CA LEU A 85 14.59 -0.92 14.30
C LEU A 85 14.22 -2.30 13.73
N LYS A 86 14.74 -2.65 12.54
CA LYS A 86 14.44 -3.94 11.88
C LYS A 86 15.08 -5.15 12.57
N LEU A 87 15.98 -4.94 13.53
CA LEU A 87 16.64 -6.02 14.30
C LEU A 87 15.87 -6.43 15.56
N TYR A 88 14.79 -5.73 15.91
CA TYR A 88 14.05 -5.91 17.17
C TYR A 88 12.58 -6.32 16.98
N ILE A 89 12.17 -6.67 15.76
CA ILE A 89 10.82 -7.13 15.41
C ILE A 89 10.95 -8.47 14.69
#